data_AF-A0A2N3DU74-F1
#
_entry.id   AF-A0A2N3DU74-F1
#
_cell.length_a   1.000
_cell.length_b   1.000
_cell.length_c   1.000
_cell.angle_alpha   90.00
_cell.angle_beta   90.00
_cell.angle_gamma   90.00
#
_symmetry.space_group_name_H-M   'P 1'
#
loop_
_entity.id
_entity.type
_entity.pdbx_description
1 polymer ?
#
loop_
_entity_poly.entity_id
_entity_poly.type
_entity_poly.pdbx_seq_one_letter_code
_entity_poly.pdbx_strand_id
1 'polypeptide(L)'
;MGRVGTISAIRGGSKISFGPPVDAAPPPVEEMQPTDAITPPVLSFASSTSWPPLPILDFVDGTSISTDVIRVEAAADMGFATVLASFHRAFTPEELASGEVDYGFDMFADPNQTWFRARIERGSIGSHWSNIMLHGEVEAPAFTSSASPSAPEFTVNPTGMLTADGGVASWEKIGGADAASFSLDGAIWTLNATLDYETKASYAVTWRLTSYSGLTRTQAMTFDVLDVDEIADAFAFTDVTDADVSTSYESDVITIAGLADGVAVPVTVTGGEYRKNAEAWTDAPGTAVNGDSFKVRGTSSATGGASVHVILSVGVTSDTFSITNAITLPIPTTDLGAYFDASDLTTLFQAIDGTTPVTTDSDVVGTWIDSSGQGFDLSATANNTTRPVFHESGGVRWVEFDGTDDMLRRLDALNLYDGGPFTFAVAGRFNPTINRTIFSEGNSVTSQQIFRFGASSEGATNLGGQWRLPDGATVILGHNLALASGVLNNSDTVLVVTANGTHVTAYVDGVIGTPRAYTPSGTMGMNRFALGAFLRSSAQDYMPGRYHAFAAWPGRVLDAGERAQVTSYFGSLQGRSI
;
A
#
# COMPACT_ATOMS: atom_id res chain seq x y z
N MET A 1 17.80 29.77 64.39
CA MET A 1 18.72 29.26 63.37
C MET A 1 18.51 30.16 62.13
N GLY A 2 19.34 31.14 61.74
CA GLY A 2 20.63 31.64 62.24
C GLY A 2 21.82 30.93 61.58
N ARG A 3 22.75 31.58 60.85
CA ARG A 3 22.92 33.00 60.38
C ARG A 3 23.55 32.91 58.95
N VAL A 4 23.37 33.79 57.97
CA VAL A 4 23.36 35.27 57.85
C VAL A 4 24.72 35.97 58.09
N GLY A 5 25.41 36.31 57.00
CA GLY A 5 25.92 37.68 56.78
C GLY A 5 27.38 38.05 57.13
N THR A 6 28.13 38.42 56.08
CA THR A 6 29.01 39.61 55.95
C THR A 6 30.25 39.87 56.85
N ILE A 7 31.38 40.09 56.14
CA ILE A 7 32.38 41.20 56.28
C ILE A 7 33.37 41.22 57.48
N SER A 8 34.66 41.13 57.09
CA SER A 8 35.90 41.78 57.60
C SER A 8 35.97 42.43 59.01
N ALA A 9 36.96 42.01 59.83
CA ALA A 9 37.77 42.91 60.67
C ALA A 9 39.05 42.25 61.29
N ILE A 10 40.22 42.72 60.85
CA ILE A 10 41.33 43.32 61.65
C ILE A 10 41.62 42.82 63.11
N ARG A 11 42.85 42.33 63.33
CA ARG A 11 43.73 42.32 64.55
C ARG A 11 43.24 41.76 65.90
N GLY A 12 44.15 41.01 66.56
CA GLY A 12 44.55 41.30 67.95
C GLY A 12 44.76 40.10 68.89
N GLY A 13 45.92 40.01 69.55
CA GLY A 13 46.21 39.01 70.59
C GLY A 13 47.71 38.86 70.87
N SER A 14 48.23 39.54 71.90
CA SER A 14 49.69 39.65 72.16
C SER A 14 50.13 38.97 73.47
N LYS A 15 51.47 38.86 73.66
CA LYS A 15 52.22 38.39 74.85
C LYS A 15 52.35 36.85 74.92
N ILE A 16 53.36 36.24 75.55
CA ILE A 16 54.30 36.65 76.62
C ILE A 16 55.75 36.25 76.20
N SER A 17 56.75 37.15 76.26
CA SER A 17 57.91 37.21 77.20
C SER A 17 58.76 35.91 77.31
N PHE A 18 60.10 35.91 77.43
CA PHE A 18 61.01 36.85 78.12
C PHE A 18 62.40 37.00 77.45
N GLY A 19 63.13 38.07 77.78
CA GLY A 19 64.59 38.21 77.63
C GLY A 19 65.26 38.39 79.02
N PRO A 20 66.42 39.07 79.17
CA PRO A 20 67.29 39.70 78.18
C PRO A 20 68.34 38.66 77.66
N PRO A 21 69.70 38.79 77.63
CA PRO A 21 70.64 39.76 78.19
C PRO A 21 71.01 40.90 77.21
N VAL A 22 72.29 41.34 77.18
CA VAL A 22 72.81 42.49 76.42
C VAL A 22 74.00 42.05 75.56
N ASP A 23 73.98 42.34 74.27
CA ASP A 23 75.18 42.69 73.49
C ASP A 23 74.77 43.53 72.27
N ALA A 24 75.74 44.26 71.68
CA ALA A 24 75.70 45.12 70.47
C ALA A 24 74.32 45.63 69.95
N ALA A 25 74.19 46.95 69.83
CA ALA A 25 73.14 47.53 68.99
C ALA A 25 73.29 47.00 67.54
N PRO A 26 72.26 46.34 66.96
CA PRO A 26 72.32 45.97 65.55
C PRO A 26 72.46 47.24 64.69
N PRO A 27 73.10 47.17 63.51
CA PRO A 27 72.93 48.21 62.51
C PRO A 27 71.43 48.40 62.23
N PRO A 28 70.97 49.59 61.79
CA PRO A 28 69.60 49.74 61.35
C PRO A 28 69.33 48.68 60.29
N VAL A 29 68.29 47.86 60.51
CA VAL A 29 67.77 47.02 59.43
C VAL A 29 67.21 47.99 58.42
N GLU A 30 67.92 48.15 57.32
CA GLU A 30 67.54 49.00 56.21
C GLU A 30 66.20 48.47 55.69
N GLU A 31 65.13 49.20 56.03
CA GLU A 31 63.77 48.90 55.58
C GLU A 31 63.78 49.10 54.07
N MET A 32 63.96 47.97 53.36
CA MET A 32 64.33 47.91 51.94
C MET A 32 63.44 48.85 51.14
N GLN A 33 64.02 49.94 50.65
CA GLN A 33 63.21 51.05 50.14
C GLN A 33 62.40 50.60 48.92
N PRO A 34 61.26 51.25 48.61
CA PRO A 34 60.46 50.94 47.43
C PRO A 34 61.14 51.22 46.07
N THR A 35 62.46 51.37 46.05
CA THR A 35 63.33 51.71 44.91
C THR A 35 63.95 50.49 44.22
N ASP A 36 63.93 49.32 44.87
CA ASP A 36 64.58 48.10 44.37
C ASP A 36 63.63 47.16 43.60
N ALA A 37 62.34 47.49 43.57
CA ALA A 37 61.32 46.73 42.84
C ALA A 37 61.26 47.17 41.37
N ILE A 38 61.97 46.46 40.50
CA ILE A 38 61.93 46.67 39.04
C ILE A 38 60.54 46.31 38.50
N THR A 39 59.89 47.24 37.80
CA THR A 39 58.58 46.99 37.16
C THR A 39 58.71 45.96 36.03
N PRO A 40 57.79 44.97 35.91
CA PRO A 40 57.73 44.11 34.73
C PRO A 40 57.47 44.94 33.46
N PRO A 41 58.16 44.67 32.34
CA PRO A 41 57.89 45.38 31.09
C PRO A 41 56.51 45.00 30.55
N VAL A 42 55.84 45.93 29.89
CA VAL A 42 54.56 45.70 29.20
C VAL A 42 54.86 45.01 27.87
N LEU A 43 54.69 43.69 27.85
CA LEU A 43 54.75 42.90 26.64
C LEU A 43 53.45 43.11 25.84
N SER A 44 53.58 43.42 24.55
CA SER A 44 52.48 43.59 23.61
C SER A 44 52.90 43.11 22.21
N PHE A 45 52.06 43.31 21.20
CA PHE A 45 52.36 42.96 19.81
C PHE A 45 51.91 44.07 18.86
N ALA A 46 52.67 44.28 17.80
CA ALA A 46 52.23 45.07 16.66
C ALA A 46 50.99 44.40 16.00
N SER A 47 50.18 45.19 15.29
CA SER A 47 49.14 44.65 14.41
C SER A 47 49.80 43.97 13.19
N SER A 48 50.12 42.68 13.34
CA SER A 48 50.80 41.85 12.33
C SER A 48 49.81 41.08 11.46
N THR A 49 50.15 40.91 10.18
CA THR A 49 49.50 39.96 9.26
C THR A 49 50.33 38.71 8.98
N SER A 50 51.52 38.60 9.60
CA SER A 50 52.42 37.44 9.54
C SER A 50 52.54 36.75 10.90
N TRP A 51 52.73 35.43 10.89
CA TRP A 51 52.92 34.60 12.07
C TRP A 51 54.38 34.11 12.20
N PRO A 52 54.94 34.05 13.43
CA PRO A 52 54.41 34.63 14.66
C PRO A 52 54.42 36.18 14.59
N PRO A 53 53.54 36.87 15.34
CA PRO A 53 53.57 38.32 15.43
C PRO A 53 54.85 38.77 16.16
N LEU A 54 55.51 39.82 15.67
CA LEU A 54 56.68 40.38 16.34
C LEU A 54 56.25 41.12 17.63
N PRO A 55 56.87 40.84 18.79
CA PRO A 55 56.54 41.49 20.04
C PRO A 55 56.95 42.98 20.01
N ILE A 56 56.15 43.82 20.65
CA ILE A 56 56.55 45.17 21.06
C ILE A 56 56.75 45.14 22.58
N LEU A 57 57.85 45.74 23.04
CA LEU A 57 58.17 45.83 24.46
C LEU A 57 58.30 47.28 24.91
N ASP A 58 57.30 47.71 25.66
CA ASP A 58 57.21 49.01 26.34
C ASP A 58 57.61 48.82 27.82
N PHE A 59 58.43 49.71 28.38
CA PHE A 59 58.83 49.69 29.79
C PHE A 59 58.51 51.04 30.42
N VAL A 60 57.25 51.17 30.84
CA VAL A 60 56.66 52.37 31.47
C VAL A 60 57.16 52.62 32.90
N ASP A 61 58.48 52.69 33.11
CA ASP A 61 59.05 53.52 34.18
C ASP A 61 60.43 54.11 33.82
N GLY A 62 60.66 55.34 34.30
CA GLY A 62 61.94 56.04 34.18
C GLY A 62 62.94 55.68 35.28
N THR A 63 62.89 54.44 35.81
CA THR A 63 63.82 53.92 36.83
C THR A 63 64.80 52.88 36.28
N SER A 64 64.57 52.41 35.05
CA SER A 64 65.52 51.58 34.29
C SER A 64 66.83 52.33 34.00
N ILE A 65 67.97 51.64 34.05
CA ILE A 65 69.32 52.20 33.87
C ILE A 65 70.16 51.36 32.91
N SER A 66 71.28 51.92 32.40
CA SER A 66 72.14 51.27 31.39
C SER A 66 72.95 50.06 31.87
N THR A 67 72.78 49.64 33.12
CA THR A 67 73.27 48.35 33.65
C THR A 67 72.19 47.27 33.71
N ASP A 68 70.93 47.62 33.43
CA ASP A 68 69.83 46.68 33.46
C ASP A 68 69.75 45.92 32.15
N VAL A 69 69.46 44.62 32.26
CA VAL A 69 69.40 43.67 31.16
C VAL A 69 67.95 43.30 30.90
N ILE A 70 67.47 43.57 29.69
CA ILE A 70 66.19 42.99 29.26
C ILE A 70 66.42 41.53 28.87
N ARG A 71 65.55 40.63 29.34
CA ARG A 71 65.49 39.22 28.91
C ARG A 71 64.14 38.91 28.30
N VAL A 72 64.15 38.38 27.08
CA VAL A 72 62.96 37.96 26.32
C VAL A 72 63.15 36.51 25.90
N GLU A 73 62.12 35.68 26.08
CA GLU A 73 62.16 34.26 25.73
C GLU A 73 60.90 33.82 24.98
N ALA A 74 61.13 32.92 24.02
CA ALA A 74 60.15 32.25 23.18
C ALA A 74 60.13 30.76 23.51
N ALA A 75 58.94 30.16 23.65
CA ALA A 75 58.82 28.72 23.90
C ALA A 75 57.65 28.08 23.14
N ALA A 76 57.75 26.75 22.99
CA ALA A 76 56.68 25.88 22.52
C ALA A 76 55.71 25.47 23.64
N ASP A 77 56.00 25.80 24.91
CA ASP A 77 55.23 25.38 26.08
C ASP A 77 55.14 26.44 27.18
N MET A 78 54.04 26.39 27.95
CA MET A 78 53.71 27.32 29.06
C MET A 78 54.72 27.28 30.23
N GLY A 79 55.45 26.17 30.40
CA GLY A 79 56.49 26.05 31.42
C GLY A 79 57.80 26.72 31.02
N PHE A 80 57.97 27.05 29.74
CA PHE A 80 59.24 27.40 29.10
C PHE A 80 60.31 26.33 29.37
N ALA A 81 59.91 25.05 29.30
CA ALA A 81 60.84 23.92 29.32
C ALA A 81 61.59 23.80 27.98
N THR A 82 60.92 24.19 26.88
CA THR A 82 61.39 24.15 25.50
C THR A 82 61.52 25.57 24.96
N VAL A 83 62.56 26.28 25.41
CA VAL A 83 62.87 27.63 24.93
C VAL A 83 63.45 27.52 23.51
N LEU A 84 62.70 28.02 22.53
CA LEU A 84 63.04 28.01 21.10
C LEU A 84 64.07 29.11 20.77
N ALA A 85 63.87 30.29 21.36
CA ALA A 85 64.82 31.39 21.29
C ALA A 85 64.86 32.14 22.64
N SER A 86 66.07 32.52 23.06
CA SER A 86 66.32 33.32 24.26
C SER A 86 67.18 34.50 23.87
N PHE A 87 66.81 35.68 24.36
CA PHE A 87 67.51 36.92 24.09
C PHE A 87 67.78 37.71 25.38
N HIS A 88 69.00 38.22 25.53
CA HIS A 88 69.33 39.18 26.60
C HIS A 88 70.45 40.16 26.22
N ARG A 89 70.23 41.47 26.45
CA ARG A 89 71.27 42.52 26.40
C ARG A 89 70.96 43.64 27.40
N ALA A 90 71.99 44.39 27.78
CA ALA A 90 71.78 45.66 28.50
C ALA A 90 71.16 46.70 27.56
N PHE A 91 70.28 47.56 28.09
CA PHE A 91 69.66 48.63 27.30
C PHE A 91 70.71 49.60 26.72
N THR A 92 70.48 50.14 25.51
CA THR A 92 71.30 51.25 25.02
C THR A 92 70.81 52.60 25.56
N PRO A 93 71.65 53.67 25.53
CA PRO A 93 71.24 55.00 25.93
C PRO A 93 70.04 55.56 25.15
N GLU A 94 69.85 55.10 23.90
CA GLU A 94 68.74 55.50 23.04
C GLU A 94 67.40 54.90 23.51
N GLU A 95 67.39 53.64 23.96
CA GLU A 95 66.18 52.95 24.46
C GLU A 95 65.70 53.50 25.80
N LEU A 96 66.66 53.84 26.68
CA LEU A 96 66.38 54.54 27.93
C LEU A 96 65.83 55.96 27.71
N ALA A 97 65.95 56.50 26.50
CA ALA A 97 65.38 57.78 26.09
C ALA A 97 64.05 57.65 25.31
N SER A 98 63.74 56.49 24.72
CA SER A 98 62.45 56.21 24.06
C SER A 98 61.40 55.62 25.02
N GLY A 99 61.81 54.76 25.97
CA GLY A 99 60.90 53.90 26.75
C GLY A 99 60.44 52.64 26.01
N GLU A 100 60.93 52.42 24.78
CA GLU A 100 60.56 51.33 23.88
C GLU A 100 61.82 50.65 23.34
N VAL A 101 61.82 49.31 23.30
CA VAL A 101 62.94 48.48 22.81
C VAL A 101 62.68 48.12 21.35
N ASP A 102 63.47 48.71 20.45
CA ASP A 102 63.49 48.36 19.03
C ASP A 102 64.73 47.51 18.71
N TYR A 103 64.49 46.23 18.43
CA TYR A 103 65.39 45.40 17.64
C TYR A 103 64.55 44.66 16.60
N GLY A 104 65.14 44.39 15.42
CA GLY A 104 64.56 43.45 14.47
C GLY A 104 64.40 42.07 15.12
N PHE A 105 63.18 41.77 15.58
CA PHE A 105 62.83 40.54 16.29
C PHE A 105 62.74 39.30 15.37
N ASP A 106 63.36 39.35 14.17
CA ASP A 106 63.47 38.25 13.19
C ASP A 106 63.99 36.93 13.81
N MET A 107 64.76 37.01 14.90
CA MET A 107 65.22 35.84 15.66
C MET A 107 64.11 35.07 16.40
N PHE A 108 62.88 35.60 16.44
CA PHE A 108 61.69 34.99 17.03
C PHE A 108 60.68 34.50 15.96
N ALA A 109 61.11 34.33 14.71
CA ALA A 109 60.26 33.87 13.61
C ALA A 109 60.01 32.33 13.57
N ASP A 110 60.13 31.61 14.70
CA ASP A 110 59.88 30.16 14.73
C ASP A 110 58.36 29.87 14.70
N PRO A 111 57.84 29.14 13.69
CA PRO A 111 56.41 28.91 13.55
C PRO A 111 55.81 28.06 14.68
N ASN A 112 56.63 27.30 15.42
CA ASN A 112 56.21 26.44 16.53
C ASN A 112 56.09 27.20 17.86
N GLN A 113 56.36 28.50 17.87
CA GLN A 113 56.26 29.29 19.09
C GLN A 113 54.79 29.49 19.51
N THR A 114 54.50 29.19 20.78
CA THR A 114 53.16 29.34 21.38
C THR A 114 53.16 30.22 22.64
N TRP A 115 54.34 30.58 23.18
CA TRP A 115 54.48 31.47 24.33
C TRP A 115 55.63 32.47 24.15
N PHE A 116 55.41 33.71 24.59
CA PHE A 116 56.46 34.73 24.83
C PHE A 116 56.49 35.11 26.31
N ARG A 117 57.67 35.44 26.83
CA ARG A 117 57.80 36.16 28.11
C ARG A 117 58.94 37.17 28.11
N ALA A 118 58.80 38.23 28.91
CA ALA A 118 59.81 39.26 29.10
C ALA A 118 59.95 39.69 30.58
N ARG A 119 61.17 40.02 31.00
CA ARG A 119 61.49 40.62 32.31
C ARG A 119 62.77 41.45 32.26
N ILE A 120 62.93 42.38 33.19
CA ILE A 120 64.14 43.20 33.35
C ILE A 120 64.98 42.66 34.54
N GLU A 121 66.30 42.63 34.40
CA GLU A 121 67.25 42.09 35.39
C GLU A 121 68.33 43.13 35.75
N ARG A 122 68.48 43.48 37.04
CA ARG A 122 69.52 44.36 37.60
C ARG A 122 70.44 43.56 38.51
N GLY A 123 71.55 43.07 37.94
CA GLY A 123 72.51 42.23 38.66
C GLY A 123 71.92 40.88 39.07
N SER A 124 71.55 40.72 40.35
CA SER A 124 70.89 39.52 40.88
C SER A 124 69.40 39.72 41.18
N ILE A 125 68.87 40.94 40.98
CA ILE A 125 67.45 41.28 41.13
C ILE A 125 66.80 41.21 39.75
N GLY A 126 65.54 40.78 39.67
CA GLY A 126 64.79 40.80 38.41
C GLY A 126 63.30 41.00 38.65
N SER A 127 62.63 41.65 37.68
CA SER A 127 61.18 41.84 37.71
C SER A 127 60.45 40.50 37.61
N HIS A 128 59.14 40.51 37.91
CA HIS A 128 58.27 39.41 37.49
C HIS A 128 58.27 39.29 35.95
N TRP A 129 57.95 38.09 35.46
CA TRP A 129 57.76 37.82 34.03
C TRP A 129 56.38 38.30 33.57
N SER A 130 56.35 39.16 32.57
CA SER A 130 55.17 39.39 31.72
C SER A 130 55.10 38.28 30.67
N ASN A 131 53.99 37.55 30.57
CA ASN A 131 53.84 36.40 29.67
C ASN A 131 52.62 36.60 28.75
N ILE A 132 52.72 36.19 27.48
CA ILE A 132 51.59 36.08 26.56
C ILE A 132 51.61 34.71 25.87
N MET A 133 50.46 34.07 25.79
CA MET A 133 50.23 32.90 24.94
C MET A 133 49.81 33.36 23.54
N LEU A 134 50.42 32.75 22.51
CA LEU A 134 50.02 32.90 21.13
C LEU A 134 49.10 31.73 20.75
N HIS A 135 47.96 32.00 20.11
CA HIS A 135 47.04 30.96 19.62
C HIS A 135 46.93 30.99 18.08
N GLY A 136 47.79 30.21 17.43
CA GLY A 136 47.86 30.09 15.96
C GLY A 136 47.63 28.65 15.53
N GLU A 137 46.36 28.25 15.42
CA GLU A 137 46.01 27.00 14.75
C GLU A 137 46.47 27.07 13.29
N VAL A 138 47.16 26.04 12.81
CA VAL A 138 47.68 25.96 11.42
C VAL A 138 46.63 25.40 10.46
N GLU A 139 45.69 24.60 10.97
CA GLU A 139 44.52 24.10 10.23
C GLU A 139 43.22 24.46 10.97
N ALA A 140 42.09 24.46 10.25
CA ALA A 140 40.78 24.69 10.85
C ALA A 140 40.25 23.40 11.55
N PRO A 141 39.63 23.52 12.74
CA PRO A 141 39.04 22.40 13.48
C PRO A 141 38.19 21.48 12.61
N ALA A 142 38.24 20.17 12.83
CA ALA A 142 37.38 19.22 12.16
C ALA A 142 35.97 19.21 12.79
N PHE A 143 34.94 19.05 11.96
CA PHE A 143 33.59 18.74 12.43
C PHE A 143 33.59 17.35 13.09
N THR A 144 33.03 17.23 14.28
CA THR A 144 32.81 15.97 15.00
C THR A 144 31.33 15.55 15.03
N SER A 145 30.42 16.43 14.58
CA SER A 145 29.02 16.12 14.34
C SER A 145 28.83 15.26 13.08
N SER A 146 27.78 14.42 13.06
CA SER A 146 27.47 13.57 11.90
C SER A 146 27.19 14.40 10.64
N ALA A 147 27.74 13.96 9.51
CA ALA A 147 27.36 14.43 8.17
C ALA A 147 26.07 13.77 7.65
N SER A 148 25.61 12.71 8.32
CA SER A 148 24.37 11.98 8.03
C SER A 148 23.55 11.79 9.32
N PRO A 149 22.89 12.84 9.84
CA PRO A 149 21.79 12.70 10.79
C PRO A 149 20.52 12.20 10.09
N SER A 150 19.61 11.58 10.84
CA SER A 150 18.32 11.14 10.34
C SER A 150 17.25 11.13 11.43
N ALA A 151 15.98 11.07 11.02
CA ALA A 151 14.83 10.82 11.90
C ALA A 151 13.72 10.10 11.11
N PRO A 152 12.83 9.33 11.78
CA PRO A 152 11.60 8.85 11.15
C PRO A 152 10.72 10.01 10.70
N GLU A 153 9.88 9.77 9.72
CA GLU A 153 8.88 10.75 9.32
C GLU A 153 7.83 11.05 10.39
N PHE A 154 6.93 11.98 10.08
CA PHE A 154 6.07 12.71 11.03
C PHE A 154 6.84 13.53 12.10
N THR A 155 8.17 13.38 12.23
CA THR A 155 9.00 14.22 13.09
C THR A 155 8.84 15.69 12.68
N VAL A 156 8.36 16.52 13.62
CA VAL A 156 8.17 17.96 13.40
C VAL A 156 9.41 18.72 13.84
N ASN A 157 10.00 19.47 12.92
CA ASN A 157 11.15 20.36 13.12
C ASN A 157 12.37 19.69 13.80
N PRO A 158 12.96 18.62 13.23
CA PRO A 158 14.09 17.93 13.85
C PRO A 158 15.30 18.85 14.03
N THR A 159 15.99 18.67 15.16
CA THR A 159 17.12 19.50 15.60
C THR A 159 18.38 18.67 15.82
N GLY A 160 19.53 19.34 15.75
CA GLY A 160 20.81 18.77 16.15
C GLY A 160 21.85 19.84 16.46
N MET A 161 23.04 19.42 16.90
CA MET A 161 24.10 20.32 17.31
C MET A 161 25.36 20.08 16.47
N LEU A 162 25.93 21.16 15.94
CA LEU A 162 27.25 21.15 15.31
C LEU A 162 28.33 21.10 16.41
N THR A 163 29.33 20.25 16.23
CA THR A 163 30.45 20.10 17.16
C THR A 163 31.76 19.99 16.39
N ALA A 164 32.87 20.36 17.03
CA ALA A 164 34.21 20.27 16.48
C ALA A 164 35.21 19.67 17.48
N ASP A 165 36.42 19.38 17.03
CA ASP A 165 37.55 18.93 17.86
C ASP A 165 38.38 20.09 18.46
N GLY A 166 38.07 21.34 18.10
CA GLY A 166 38.79 22.55 18.53
C GLY A 166 37.88 23.78 18.71
N GLY A 167 38.50 24.92 19.05
CA GLY A 167 37.78 26.16 19.39
C GLY A 167 37.14 26.86 18.18
N VAL A 168 35.80 26.89 18.13
CA VAL A 168 35.01 27.55 17.09
C VAL A 168 34.51 28.92 17.57
N ALA A 169 34.79 29.97 16.80
CA ALA A 169 34.33 31.34 17.01
C ALA A 169 32.95 31.60 16.39
N SER A 170 32.65 30.97 15.25
CA SER A 170 31.33 31.07 14.60
C SER A 170 30.97 29.82 13.78
N TRP A 171 29.67 29.53 13.73
CA TRP A 171 29.05 28.59 12.80
C TRP A 171 28.21 29.36 11.79
N GLU A 172 28.11 28.86 10.57
CA GLU A 172 27.42 29.54 9.48
C GLU A 172 26.81 28.54 8.49
N LYS A 173 25.62 28.85 7.97
CA LYS A 173 24.94 28.11 6.91
C LYS A 173 25.29 28.71 5.56
N ILE A 174 26.15 28.05 4.77
CA ILE A 174 26.77 28.64 3.56
C ILE A 174 26.21 28.13 2.23
N GLY A 175 25.40 27.07 2.22
CA GLY A 175 24.87 26.50 0.99
C GLY A 175 24.20 25.15 1.18
N GLY A 176 24.14 24.36 0.10
CA GLY A 176 23.35 23.13 -0.01
C GLY A 176 22.00 23.38 -0.70
N ALA A 177 21.41 22.33 -1.29
CA ALA A 177 20.18 22.45 -2.08
C ALA A 177 18.97 22.92 -1.23
N ASP A 178 18.94 22.50 0.04
CA ASP A 178 17.86 22.75 0.99
C ASP A 178 18.26 23.77 2.06
N ALA A 179 19.28 24.58 1.81
CA ALA A 179 19.75 25.59 2.76
C ALA A 179 18.64 26.53 3.25
N ALA A 180 17.61 26.79 2.43
CA ALA A 180 16.45 27.60 2.85
C ALA A 180 15.67 26.96 4.01
N SER A 181 15.59 25.63 4.05
CA SER A 181 14.81 24.85 5.03
C SER A 181 15.46 24.77 6.40
N PHE A 182 16.78 25.00 6.52
CA PHE A 182 17.48 24.95 7.81
C PHE A 182 17.60 26.32 8.49
N SER A 183 17.38 26.38 9.79
CA SER A 183 17.74 27.51 10.67
C SER A 183 18.90 27.10 11.58
N LEU A 184 19.60 28.10 12.15
CA LEU A 184 20.78 27.93 13.00
C LEU A 184 20.74 28.97 14.11
N ASP A 185 20.83 28.53 15.37
CA ASP A 185 21.01 29.38 16.55
C ASP A 185 22.26 28.92 17.32
N GLY A 186 23.29 29.76 17.32
CA GLY A 186 24.63 29.38 17.80
C GLY A 186 25.19 28.17 17.05
N ALA A 187 25.17 27.01 17.70
CA ALA A 187 25.59 25.71 17.15
C ALA A 187 24.42 24.75 16.88
N ILE A 188 23.19 25.12 17.27
CA ILE A 188 21.99 24.26 17.13
C ILE A 188 21.35 24.55 15.79
N TRP A 189 21.23 23.52 14.94
CA TRP A 189 20.46 23.59 13.71
C TRP A 189 19.07 23.01 13.90
N THR A 190 18.12 23.52 13.12
CA THR A 190 16.74 23.01 13.01
C THR A 190 16.37 22.90 11.54
N LEU A 191 15.90 21.74 11.10
CA LEU A 191 15.24 21.60 9.80
C LEU A 191 13.77 22.00 9.97
N ASN A 192 13.33 23.07 9.30
CA ASN A 192 12.01 23.66 9.48
C ASN A 192 10.96 22.96 8.59
N ALA A 193 10.72 21.69 8.86
CA ALA A 193 9.75 20.85 8.16
C ALA A 193 9.06 19.88 9.13
N THR A 194 7.83 19.48 8.82
CA THR A 194 7.34 18.15 9.19
C THR A 194 7.91 17.18 8.17
N LEU A 195 8.49 16.07 8.63
CA LEU A 195 9.01 15.03 7.75
C LEU A 195 7.88 14.17 7.15
N ASP A 196 8.06 13.79 5.89
CA ASP A 196 7.13 13.10 4.99
C ASP A 196 8.03 12.52 3.87
N TYR A 197 8.17 11.20 3.79
CA TYR A 197 9.16 10.51 2.96
C TYR A 197 8.78 10.55 1.47
N GLU A 198 7.52 10.27 1.14
CA GLU A 198 6.90 10.38 -0.18
C GLU A 198 7.09 11.76 -0.81
N THR A 199 6.94 12.82 0.00
CA THR A 199 7.19 14.20 -0.41
C THR A 199 8.69 14.49 -0.51
N LYS A 200 9.49 14.09 0.50
CA LYS A 200 10.94 14.36 0.51
C LYS A 200 11.78 13.48 1.46
N ALA A 201 12.24 12.34 0.94
CA ALA A 201 13.17 11.41 1.58
C ALA A 201 14.53 11.96 2.12
N SER A 202 15.03 13.14 1.69
CA SER A 202 16.29 13.71 2.23
C SER A 202 16.48 15.20 1.96
N TYR A 203 17.28 15.89 2.79
CA TYR A 203 17.57 17.34 2.68
C TYR A 203 19.08 17.62 2.75
N ALA A 204 19.61 18.49 1.88
CA ALA A 204 21.05 18.77 1.80
C ALA A 204 21.44 20.22 2.21
N VAL A 205 22.37 20.36 3.16
CA VAL A 205 22.87 21.65 3.68
C VAL A 205 24.39 21.63 3.87
N THR A 206 25.05 22.77 3.66
CA THR A 206 26.50 22.94 3.87
C THR A 206 26.76 23.93 4.99
N TRP A 207 27.45 23.46 6.02
CA TRP A 207 27.88 24.25 7.18
C TRP A 207 29.32 24.73 7.01
N ARG A 208 29.64 25.89 7.58
CA ARG A 208 30.99 26.41 7.79
C ARG A 208 31.22 26.62 9.28
N LEU A 209 32.41 26.28 9.75
CA LEU A 209 32.96 26.74 11.02
C LEU A 209 34.11 27.71 10.77
N THR A 210 34.31 28.63 11.72
CA THR A 210 35.46 29.55 11.76
C THR A 210 36.14 29.42 13.12
N SER A 211 37.45 29.24 13.17
CA SER A 211 38.23 29.22 14.41
C SER A 211 38.42 30.62 14.99
N TYR A 212 38.89 30.70 16.24
CA TYR A 212 39.35 31.99 16.83
C TYR A 212 40.60 32.57 16.13
N SER A 213 41.31 31.79 15.31
CA SER A 213 42.39 32.26 14.42
C SER A 213 41.90 32.67 13.01
N GLY A 214 40.59 32.59 12.75
CA GLY A 214 39.99 32.97 11.46
C GLY A 214 40.10 31.92 10.34
N LEU A 215 40.67 30.74 10.63
CA LEU A 215 40.67 29.62 9.68
C LEU A 215 39.28 29.02 9.57
N THR A 216 38.89 28.57 8.38
CA THR A 216 37.55 28.03 8.11
C THR A 216 37.59 26.60 7.58
N ARG A 217 36.58 25.81 7.95
CA ARG A 217 36.32 24.48 7.40
C ARG A 217 34.85 24.37 7.02
N THR A 218 34.54 23.53 6.04
CA THR A 218 33.17 23.25 5.61
C THR A 218 32.84 21.76 5.74
N GLN A 219 31.56 21.46 6.00
CA GLN A 219 31.01 20.11 5.96
C GLN A 219 29.68 20.15 5.22
N ALA A 220 29.54 19.32 4.19
CA ALA A 220 28.23 19.00 3.63
C ALA A 220 27.55 17.98 4.53
N MET A 221 26.26 18.19 4.79
CA MET A 221 25.38 17.33 5.58
C MET A 221 24.19 16.95 4.70
N THR A 222 23.86 15.66 4.69
CA THR A 222 22.57 15.17 4.21
C THR A 222 21.77 14.75 5.44
N PHE A 223 20.59 15.32 5.64
CA PHE A 223 19.63 14.80 6.60
C PHE A 223 18.74 13.80 5.87
N ASP A 224 18.75 12.54 6.31
CA ASP A 224 17.93 11.47 5.72
C ASP A 224 16.61 11.33 6.49
N VAL A 225 15.48 11.30 5.77
CA VAL A 225 14.18 10.91 6.34
C VAL A 225 14.09 9.40 6.30
N LEU A 226 13.67 8.78 7.41
CA LEU A 226 13.45 7.34 7.47
C LEU A 226 11.98 7.05 7.24
N ASP A 227 11.74 6.37 6.11
CA ASP A 227 10.55 5.62 5.68
C ASP A 227 9.89 4.86 6.85
N VAL A 228 8.57 5.02 6.99
CA VAL A 228 7.70 4.36 7.97
C VAL A 228 6.53 3.68 7.23
N ASP A 229 6.04 2.55 7.73
CA ASP A 229 5.00 1.78 7.01
C ASP A 229 3.58 2.30 7.32
N GLU A 230 2.99 3.11 6.42
CA GLU A 230 1.56 3.45 6.39
C GLU A 230 0.71 2.54 5.47
N ILE A 231 1.26 1.46 4.90
CA ILE A 231 0.52 0.60 3.97
C ILE A 231 -0.03 -0.61 4.73
N ALA A 232 -1.35 -0.59 4.98
CA ALA A 232 -2.02 -1.71 5.60
C ALA A 232 -1.93 -2.98 4.73
N ASP A 233 -1.60 -4.11 5.34
CA ASP A 233 -1.62 -5.43 4.70
C ASP A 233 -2.96 -5.71 4.02
N ALA A 234 -2.92 -6.44 2.91
CA ALA A 234 -4.13 -6.81 2.17
C ALA A 234 -5.06 -7.69 3.02
N PHE A 235 -6.28 -7.20 3.23
CA PHE A 235 -7.38 -7.92 3.87
C PHE A 235 -8.46 -8.28 2.86
N ALA A 236 -9.34 -9.22 3.21
CA ALA A 236 -10.50 -9.60 2.41
C ALA A 236 -11.69 -9.95 3.32
N PHE A 237 -12.90 -9.64 2.86
CA PHE A 237 -14.15 -10.12 3.44
C PHE A 237 -14.65 -11.38 2.71
N THR A 238 -15.50 -12.16 3.39
CA THR A 238 -16.22 -13.27 2.76
C THR A 238 -17.55 -12.76 2.20
N ASP A 239 -17.69 -12.73 0.87
CA ASP A 239 -18.93 -12.37 0.15
C ASP A 239 -20.14 -13.23 0.53
N VAL A 240 -21.34 -12.65 0.41
CA VAL A 240 -22.63 -13.35 0.59
C VAL A 240 -23.29 -13.58 -0.77
N THR A 241 -23.52 -14.85 -1.12
CA THR A 241 -24.44 -15.25 -2.19
C THR A 241 -25.82 -15.59 -1.63
N ASP A 242 -26.80 -15.71 -2.52
CA ASP A 242 -28.16 -16.22 -2.20
C ASP A 242 -28.87 -15.45 -1.08
N ALA A 243 -28.57 -14.15 -0.94
CA ALA A 243 -29.14 -13.30 0.09
C ALA A 243 -30.67 -13.12 -0.06
N ASP A 244 -31.39 -13.15 1.06
CA ASP A 244 -32.78 -12.68 1.15
C ASP A 244 -32.86 -11.21 0.76
N VAL A 245 -33.90 -10.82 0.00
CA VAL A 245 -34.06 -9.44 -0.48
C VAL A 245 -34.33 -8.45 0.66
N SER A 246 -33.86 -7.21 0.48
CA SER A 246 -33.95 -6.10 1.43
C SER A 246 -33.47 -6.42 2.86
N THR A 247 -32.54 -7.36 3.01
CA THR A 247 -32.07 -7.88 4.31
C THR A 247 -30.66 -7.36 4.63
N SER A 248 -30.37 -7.08 5.90
CA SER A 248 -29.05 -6.59 6.31
C SER A 248 -28.10 -7.73 6.65
N TYR A 249 -26.88 -7.66 6.13
CA TYR A 249 -25.81 -8.63 6.34
C TYR A 249 -24.59 -7.93 6.93
N GLU A 250 -23.99 -8.52 7.96
CA GLU A 250 -22.63 -8.18 8.42
C GLU A 250 -21.63 -9.12 7.73
N SER A 251 -20.42 -8.63 7.46
CA SER A 251 -19.27 -9.44 7.00
C SER A 251 -18.78 -10.43 8.07
N ASP A 252 -17.66 -11.09 7.81
CA ASP A 252 -16.73 -11.59 8.83
C ASP A 252 -15.92 -10.45 9.49
N VAL A 253 -14.92 -10.79 10.34
CA VAL A 253 -14.07 -9.80 11.05
C VAL A 253 -12.66 -9.82 10.48
N ILE A 254 -12.21 -8.70 9.95
CA ILE A 254 -10.80 -8.50 9.55
C ILE A 254 -10.01 -7.81 10.66
N THR A 255 -8.69 -7.95 10.65
CA THR A 255 -7.76 -7.25 11.55
C THR A 255 -6.67 -6.60 10.71
N ILE A 256 -6.34 -5.34 11.00
CA ILE A 256 -5.35 -4.57 10.26
C ILE A 256 -3.93 -4.98 10.68
N ALA A 257 -3.05 -5.16 9.69
CA ALA A 257 -1.64 -5.47 9.84
C ALA A 257 -0.81 -4.59 8.86
N GLY A 258 0.48 -4.91 8.65
CA GLY A 258 1.44 -4.06 7.93
C GLY A 258 1.94 -2.89 8.79
N LEU A 259 1.03 -1.95 9.08
CA LEU A 259 1.28 -0.63 9.68
C LEU A 259 2.31 -0.61 10.82
N ALA A 260 3.19 0.40 10.83
CA ALA A 260 4.15 0.62 11.91
C ALA A 260 3.48 1.02 13.24
N ASP A 261 4.19 0.85 14.37
CA ASP A 261 3.65 1.10 15.70
C ASP A 261 3.33 2.60 15.92
N GLY A 262 2.12 2.88 16.43
CA GLY A 262 1.59 4.24 16.61
C GLY A 262 1.12 4.95 15.34
N VAL A 263 1.34 4.40 14.13
CA VAL A 263 0.87 4.99 12.87
C VAL A 263 -0.65 4.83 12.73
N ALA A 264 -1.32 5.93 12.38
CA ALA A 264 -2.77 6.00 12.24
C ALA A 264 -3.19 6.44 10.83
N VAL A 265 -3.68 5.49 10.03
CA VAL A 265 -4.09 5.72 8.63
C VAL A 265 -5.59 6.02 8.53
N PRO A 266 -6.06 6.80 7.54
CA PRO A 266 -7.48 7.14 7.39
C PRO A 266 -8.32 5.91 7.01
N VAL A 267 -9.56 5.87 7.51
CA VAL A 267 -10.55 4.82 7.19
C VAL A 267 -11.81 5.46 6.64
N THR A 268 -12.35 4.92 5.55
CA THR A 268 -13.64 5.30 4.97
C THR A 268 -14.41 4.06 4.52
N VAL A 269 -15.74 4.19 4.39
CA VAL A 269 -16.62 3.17 3.83
C VAL A 269 -17.48 3.76 2.72
N THR A 270 -17.87 2.95 1.74
CA THR A 270 -18.83 3.33 0.69
C THR A 270 -19.85 2.20 0.52
N GLY A 271 -21.14 2.56 0.36
CA GLY A 271 -22.23 1.59 0.13
C GLY A 271 -22.83 0.94 1.38
N GLY A 272 -22.26 1.20 2.56
CA GLY A 272 -22.71 0.65 3.84
C GLY A 272 -22.04 1.32 5.04
N GLU A 273 -22.01 0.63 6.18
CA GLU A 273 -21.38 1.10 7.42
C GLU A 273 -20.23 0.16 7.82
N TYR A 274 -19.25 0.67 8.56
CA TYR A 274 -18.26 -0.15 9.28
C TYR A 274 -18.47 -0.07 10.80
N ARG A 275 -17.91 -1.04 11.54
CA ARG A 275 -17.62 -0.88 12.97
C ARG A 275 -16.18 -1.26 13.24
N LYS A 276 -15.49 -0.41 13.99
CA LYS A 276 -14.14 -0.63 14.53
C LYS A 276 -14.26 -1.30 15.91
N ASN A 277 -13.41 -2.27 16.24
CA ASN A 277 -13.25 -2.84 17.60
C ASN A 277 -14.55 -3.20 18.36
N ALA A 278 -15.58 -3.66 17.63
CA ALA A 278 -16.94 -3.92 18.14
C ALA A 278 -17.66 -2.70 18.78
N GLU A 279 -17.27 -1.49 18.40
CA GLU A 279 -17.97 -0.22 18.69
C GLU A 279 -19.28 -0.11 17.87
N ALA A 280 -19.89 1.07 17.89
CA ALA A 280 -21.08 1.37 17.10
C ALA A 280 -20.78 1.32 15.58
N TRP A 281 -21.83 1.05 14.81
CA TRP A 281 -21.80 1.17 13.36
C TRP A 281 -21.78 2.64 12.92
N THR A 282 -21.00 2.94 11.89
CA THR A 282 -20.77 4.30 11.37
C THR A 282 -20.41 4.29 9.88
N ASP A 283 -20.79 5.35 9.17
CA ASP A 283 -20.34 5.68 7.81
C ASP A 283 -19.27 6.79 7.80
N ALA A 284 -19.12 7.53 8.92
CA ALA A 284 -18.20 8.65 9.04
C ALA A 284 -16.72 8.24 8.96
N PRO A 285 -15.84 9.06 8.34
CA PRO A 285 -14.41 8.81 8.29
C PRO A 285 -13.78 8.64 9.68
N GLY A 286 -12.85 7.69 9.79
CA GLY A 286 -12.13 7.36 11.02
C GLY A 286 -10.65 7.10 10.75
N THR A 287 -10.00 6.35 11.65
CA THR A 287 -8.61 5.89 11.48
C THR A 287 -8.42 4.45 11.95
N ALA A 288 -7.38 3.79 11.44
CA ALA A 288 -6.89 2.48 11.88
C ALA A 288 -5.41 2.55 12.29
N VAL A 289 -5.03 1.76 13.29
CA VAL A 289 -3.65 1.42 13.66
C VAL A 289 -3.46 -0.10 13.55
N ASN A 290 -2.22 -0.59 13.61
CA ASN A 290 -1.94 -2.02 13.60
C ASN A 290 -2.69 -2.75 14.74
N GLY A 291 -3.33 -3.87 14.43
CA GLY A 291 -4.13 -4.66 15.37
C GLY A 291 -5.58 -4.20 15.58
N ASP A 292 -6.02 -3.10 14.97
CA ASP A 292 -7.44 -2.73 14.95
C ASP A 292 -8.27 -3.76 14.17
N SER A 293 -9.47 -4.06 14.67
CA SER A 293 -10.41 -5.00 14.06
C SER A 293 -11.60 -4.27 13.42
N PHE A 294 -12.06 -4.76 12.26
CA PHE A 294 -13.16 -4.15 11.52
C PHE A 294 -14.18 -5.18 11.05
N LYS A 295 -15.43 -4.73 10.94
CA LYS A 295 -16.48 -5.36 10.13
C LYS A 295 -17.13 -4.31 9.25
N VAL A 296 -17.71 -4.73 8.14
CA VAL A 296 -18.69 -3.94 7.37
C VAL A 296 -20.08 -4.55 7.45
N ARG A 297 -21.11 -3.76 7.15
CA ARG A 297 -22.47 -4.23 6.90
C ARG A 297 -23.11 -3.48 5.74
N GLY A 298 -23.98 -4.18 5.04
CA GLY A 298 -24.84 -3.60 3.99
C GLY A 298 -26.30 -4.00 4.20
N THR A 299 -27.16 -3.51 3.32
CA THR A 299 -28.50 -4.06 3.08
C THR A 299 -28.56 -4.51 1.64
N SER A 300 -29.04 -5.74 1.41
CA SER A 300 -29.14 -6.32 0.09
C SER A 300 -30.15 -5.57 -0.80
N SER A 301 -30.14 -5.85 -2.10
CA SER A 301 -31.11 -5.30 -3.04
C SER A 301 -32.54 -5.77 -2.74
N ALA A 302 -33.52 -5.01 -3.22
CA ALA A 302 -34.92 -5.46 -3.31
C ALA A 302 -35.18 -6.37 -4.52
N THR A 303 -34.23 -6.48 -5.45
CA THR A 303 -34.30 -7.26 -6.67
C THR A 303 -33.46 -8.54 -6.52
N GLY A 304 -34.06 -9.71 -6.78
CA GLY A 304 -33.32 -10.99 -6.81
C GLY A 304 -32.25 -11.00 -7.92
N GLY A 305 -31.13 -11.69 -7.69
CA GLY A 305 -29.98 -11.74 -8.61
C GLY A 305 -29.11 -10.46 -8.65
N ALA A 306 -29.55 -9.36 -8.05
CA ALA A 306 -28.75 -8.13 -7.98
C ALA A 306 -27.76 -8.15 -6.81
N SER A 307 -26.61 -7.49 -6.98
CA SER A 307 -25.58 -7.33 -5.96
C SER A 307 -25.60 -5.92 -5.35
N VAL A 308 -25.27 -5.83 -4.06
CA VAL A 308 -24.92 -4.60 -3.35
C VAL A 308 -23.49 -4.74 -2.84
N HIS A 309 -22.69 -3.68 -2.92
CA HIS A 309 -21.27 -3.71 -2.55
C HIS A 309 -21.00 -2.69 -1.43
N VAL A 310 -20.26 -3.13 -0.41
CA VAL A 310 -19.77 -2.29 0.69
C VAL A 310 -18.25 -2.30 0.67
N ILE A 311 -17.64 -1.17 0.33
CA ILE A 311 -16.19 -1.03 0.19
C ILE A 311 -15.63 -0.42 1.47
N LEU A 312 -14.65 -1.07 2.10
CA LEU A 312 -13.85 -0.50 3.19
C LEU A 312 -12.48 -0.10 2.64
N SER A 313 -12.07 1.15 2.87
CA SER A 313 -10.72 1.65 2.56
C SER A 313 -9.98 1.98 3.85
N VAL A 314 -8.70 1.60 3.92
CA VAL A 314 -7.77 1.78 5.03
C VAL A 314 -6.44 2.26 4.45
N GLY A 315 -6.19 3.56 4.53
CA GLY A 315 -5.13 4.21 3.76
C GLY A 315 -5.36 4.05 2.25
N VAL A 316 -4.41 3.41 1.56
CA VAL A 316 -4.50 3.05 0.12
C VAL A 316 -5.04 1.63 -0.12
N THR A 317 -5.11 0.80 0.92
CA THR A 317 -5.59 -0.59 0.84
C THR A 317 -7.11 -0.62 0.99
N SER A 318 -7.81 -1.46 0.21
CA SER A 318 -9.26 -1.57 0.28
C SER A 318 -9.78 -2.92 -0.19
N ASP A 319 -10.94 -3.32 0.33
CA ASP A 319 -11.67 -4.51 -0.13
C ASP A 319 -13.19 -4.26 -0.20
N THR A 320 -13.90 -5.11 -0.96
CA THR A 320 -15.32 -5.00 -1.29
C THR A 320 -16.11 -6.19 -0.80
N PHE A 321 -16.89 -6.02 0.26
CA PHE A 321 -17.90 -6.98 0.70
C PHE A 321 -19.14 -6.91 -0.18
N SER A 322 -19.43 -7.98 -0.92
CA SER A 322 -20.54 -8.09 -1.86
C SER A 322 -21.67 -8.94 -1.29
N ILE A 323 -22.91 -8.46 -1.45
CA ILE A 323 -24.14 -9.12 -1.03
C ILE A 323 -24.99 -9.33 -2.28
N THR A 324 -25.02 -10.55 -2.82
CA THR A 324 -25.76 -10.92 -4.03
C THR A 324 -27.05 -11.65 -3.66
N ASN A 325 -28.19 -11.14 -4.13
CA ASN A 325 -29.49 -11.69 -3.78
C ASN A 325 -29.84 -12.98 -4.52
N ALA A 326 -30.54 -13.89 -3.83
CA ALA A 326 -31.10 -15.09 -4.43
C ALA A 326 -32.03 -14.73 -5.60
N ILE A 327 -31.92 -15.46 -6.71
CA ILE A 327 -32.87 -15.34 -7.83
C ILE A 327 -34.15 -16.09 -7.43
N THR A 328 -35.28 -15.39 -7.36
CA THR A 328 -36.58 -16.00 -7.08
C THR A 328 -37.25 -16.40 -8.39
N LEU A 329 -37.22 -17.70 -8.72
CA LEU A 329 -37.89 -18.26 -9.90
C LEU A 329 -39.18 -19.00 -9.52
N PRO A 330 -40.17 -19.08 -10.43
CA PRO A 330 -41.38 -19.90 -10.25
C PRO A 330 -41.13 -21.42 -10.40
N ILE A 331 -39.88 -21.83 -10.63
CA ILE A 331 -39.41 -23.22 -10.74
C ILE A 331 -38.29 -23.48 -9.72
N PRO A 332 -37.97 -24.76 -9.38
CA PRO A 332 -36.88 -25.07 -8.45
C PRO A 332 -35.52 -24.54 -8.91
N THR A 333 -34.83 -23.78 -8.05
CA THR A 333 -33.53 -23.14 -8.35
C THR A 333 -32.32 -24.00 -7.99
N THR A 334 -32.44 -24.91 -7.02
CA THR A 334 -31.33 -25.80 -6.62
C THR A 334 -30.91 -26.72 -7.76
N ASP A 335 -29.60 -26.68 -8.07
CA ASP A 335 -28.93 -27.33 -9.21
C ASP A 335 -29.48 -26.93 -10.60
N LEU A 336 -30.13 -25.77 -10.73
CA LEU A 336 -30.58 -25.24 -12.01
C LEU A 336 -29.37 -24.74 -12.81
N GLY A 337 -29.06 -25.42 -13.92
CA GLY A 337 -27.91 -25.15 -14.77
C GLY A 337 -28.18 -24.19 -15.95
N ALA A 338 -29.44 -24.06 -16.37
CA ALA A 338 -29.91 -23.05 -17.30
C ALA A 338 -31.43 -22.89 -17.24
N TYR A 339 -31.93 -21.67 -17.44
CA TYR A 339 -33.35 -21.36 -17.58
C TYR A 339 -33.60 -20.26 -18.61
N PHE A 340 -34.54 -20.51 -19.53
CA PHE A 340 -34.94 -19.60 -20.59
C PHE A 340 -36.47 -19.50 -20.61
N ASP A 341 -37.00 -18.28 -20.62
CA ASP A 341 -38.43 -17.97 -20.63
C ASP A 341 -38.73 -16.93 -21.72
N ALA A 342 -39.65 -17.24 -22.63
CA ALA A 342 -39.99 -16.37 -23.75
C ALA A 342 -41.00 -15.29 -23.35
N SER A 343 -41.58 -15.41 -22.14
CA SER A 343 -42.45 -14.37 -21.58
C SER A 343 -41.67 -13.16 -21.08
N ASP A 344 -40.43 -13.36 -20.62
CA ASP A 344 -39.52 -12.30 -20.16
C ASP A 344 -38.70 -11.70 -21.32
N LEU A 345 -39.23 -10.62 -21.88
CA LEU A 345 -38.59 -9.85 -22.95
C LEU A 345 -37.27 -9.17 -22.52
N THR A 346 -36.96 -9.09 -21.23
CA THR A 346 -35.66 -8.55 -20.79
C THR A 346 -34.49 -9.50 -21.10
N THR A 347 -34.80 -10.77 -21.39
CA THR A 347 -33.81 -11.81 -21.73
C THR A 347 -33.61 -11.99 -23.24
N LEU A 348 -34.45 -11.40 -24.09
CA LEU A 348 -34.49 -11.65 -25.53
C LEU A 348 -33.93 -10.47 -26.34
N PHE A 349 -32.95 -10.75 -27.19
CA PHE A 349 -32.24 -9.73 -27.97
C PHE A 349 -32.15 -10.10 -29.45
N GLN A 350 -32.28 -9.11 -30.32
CA GLN A 350 -32.28 -9.29 -31.77
C GLN A 350 -30.90 -9.62 -32.33
N ALA A 351 -29.82 -9.16 -31.69
CA ALA A 351 -28.43 -9.40 -32.10
C ALA A 351 -27.74 -10.50 -31.27
N ILE A 352 -26.68 -11.10 -31.83
CA ILE A 352 -25.90 -12.22 -31.25
C ILE A 352 -25.05 -11.78 -30.05
N ASP A 353 -24.78 -10.48 -29.95
CA ASP A 353 -23.98 -9.85 -28.90
C ASP A 353 -24.82 -9.39 -27.70
N GLY A 354 -26.11 -9.76 -27.64
CA GLY A 354 -27.02 -9.31 -26.58
C GLY A 354 -27.43 -7.84 -26.71
N THR A 355 -27.25 -7.22 -27.87
CA THR A 355 -27.74 -5.85 -28.13
C THR A 355 -29.09 -5.83 -28.84
N THR A 356 -29.80 -4.70 -28.72
CA THR A 356 -31.15 -4.46 -29.28
C THR A 356 -32.20 -5.44 -28.73
N PRO A 357 -32.96 -5.09 -27.68
CA PRO A 357 -34.02 -5.95 -27.15
C PRO A 357 -35.08 -6.32 -28.19
N VAL A 358 -35.68 -7.50 -28.02
CA VAL A 358 -36.92 -7.88 -28.69
C VAL A 358 -38.08 -7.07 -28.10
N THR A 359 -38.90 -6.48 -28.96
CA THR A 359 -39.99 -5.57 -28.56
C THR A 359 -41.30 -5.80 -29.34
N THR A 360 -41.26 -6.47 -30.48
CA THR A 360 -42.41 -6.71 -31.35
C THR A 360 -42.51 -8.16 -31.82
N ASP A 361 -43.74 -8.64 -32.06
CA ASP A 361 -43.97 -9.90 -32.79
C ASP A 361 -43.26 -9.86 -34.15
N SER A 362 -42.69 -11.00 -34.55
CA SER A 362 -41.89 -11.17 -35.76
C SER A 362 -40.49 -10.52 -35.72
N ASP A 363 -40.04 -10.03 -34.56
CA ASP A 363 -38.62 -9.74 -34.30
C ASP A 363 -37.78 -11.04 -34.36
N VAL A 364 -36.55 -10.97 -34.88
CA VAL A 364 -35.61 -12.11 -34.79
C VAL A 364 -35.01 -12.22 -33.39
N VAL A 365 -34.64 -13.43 -32.97
CA VAL A 365 -33.88 -13.69 -31.73
C VAL A 365 -32.44 -14.06 -32.08
N GLY A 366 -31.52 -13.15 -31.79
CA GLY A 366 -30.07 -13.35 -31.91
C GLY A 366 -29.44 -13.93 -30.64
N THR A 367 -29.96 -13.57 -29.48
CA THR A 367 -29.51 -14.05 -28.15
C THR A 367 -30.70 -14.20 -27.19
N TRP A 368 -30.63 -15.22 -26.35
CA TRP A 368 -31.54 -15.47 -25.23
C TRP A 368 -30.70 -15.69 -23.96
N ILE A 369 -30.82 -14.75 -23.02
CA ILE A 369 -30.05 -14.71 -21.76
C ILE A 369 -30.58 -15.75 -20.78
N ASP A 370 -29.67 -16.38 -20.06
CA ASP A 370 -29.98 -17.38 -19.03
C ASP A 370 -30.44 -16.72 -17.72
N SER A 371 -31.65 -17.07 -17.30
CA SER A 371 -32.30 -16.59 -16.09
C SER A 371 -32.01 -17.45 -14.85
N SER A 372 -31.18 -18.50 -14.94
CA SER A 372 -30.80 -19.33 -13.80
C SER A 372 -29.71 -18.71 -12.90
N GLY A 373 -29.00 -17.70 -13.40
CA GLY A 373 -27.84 -17.10 -12.74
C GLY A 373 -26.50 -17.75 -13.08
N GLN A 374 -26.48 -18.86 -13.83
CA GLN A 374 -25.25 -19.53 -14.28
C GLN A 374 -24.60 -18.85 -15.50
N GLY A 375 -25.29 -17.88 -16.11
CA GLY A 375 -24.83 -17.16 -17.30
C GLY A 375 -24.73 -18.07 -18.52
N PHE A 376 -25.56 -19.11 -18.62
CA PHE A 376 -25.57 -20.10 -19.69
C PHE A 376 -26.21 -19.60 -21.02
N ASP A 377 -26.16 -18.28 -21.27
CA ASP A 377 -26.71 -17.60 -22.45
C ASP A 377 -26.50 -18.37 -23.77
N LEU A 378 -27.55 -18.34 -24.61
CA LEU A 378 -27.58 -18.94 -25.94
C LEU A 378 -27.60 -17.87 -27.01
N SER A 379 -26.87 -18.07 -28.10
CA SER A 379 -26.89 -17.17 -29.25
C SER A 379 -26.88 -17.89 -30.60
N ALA A 380 -27.34 -17.20 -31.64
CA ALA A 380 -27.51 -17.74 -32.97
C ALA A 380 -26.17 -17.91 -33.72
N THR A 381 -26.17 -18.67 -34.81
CA THR A 381 -24.97 -18.90 -35.63
C THR A 381 -24.63 -17.76 -36.58
N ALA A 382 -25.62 -17.06 -37.13
CA ALA A 382 -25.42 -16.02 -38.14
C ALA A 382 -26.56 -14.98 -38.17
N ASN A 383 -26.82 -14.38 -39.33
CA ASN A 383 -27.71 -13.23 -39.47
C ASN A 383 -29.20 -13.62 -39.48
N ASN A 384 -30.06 -12.62 -39.71
CA ASN A 384 -31.53 -12.69 -39.64
C ASN A 384 -32.21 -13.73 -40.55
N THR A 385 -31.48 -14.46 -41.41
CA THR A 385 -32.04 -15.60 -42.17
C THR A 385 -31.71 -16.97 -41.55
N THR A 386 -31.18 -16.99 -40.32
CA THR A 386 -30.71 -18.18 -39.56
C THR A 386 -30.93 -17.99 -38.06
N ARG A 387 -31.93 -17.17 -37.71
CA ARG A 387 -32.31 -16.79 -36.35
C ARG A 387 -33.78 -17.15 -36.17
N PRO A 388 -34.13 -17.89 -35.11
CA PRO A 388 -35.53 -18.13 -34.81
C PRO A 388 -36.24 -16.80 -34.51
N VAL A 389 -37.55 -16.80 -34.66
CA VAL A 389 -38.38 -15.60 -34.64
C VAL A 389 -39.21 -15.56 -33.35
N PHE A 390 -39.22 -14.42 -32.67
CA PHE A 390 -40.09 -14.19 -31.53
C PHE A 390 -41.52 -13.92 -31.99
N HIS A 391 -42.48 -14.49 -31.29
CA HIS A 391 -43.90 -14.26 -31.54
C HIS A 391 -44.71 -14.09 -30.25
N GLU A 392 -45.77 -13.29 -30.33
CA GLU A 392 -46.76 -13.10 -29.26
C GLU A 392 -48.18 -13.22 -29.81
N SER A 393 -49.03 -14.01 -29.16
CA SER A 393 -50.45 -14.09 -29.48
C SER A 393 -51.30 -14.39 -28.25
N GLY A 394 -52.30 -13.55 -27.98
CA GLY A 394 -53.21 -13.72 -26.83
C GLY A 394 -52.53 -13.61 -25.45
N GLY A 395 -51.37 -12.97 -25.36
CA GLY A 395 -50.53 -12.92 -24.16
C GLY A 395 -49.60 -14.13 -23.96
N VAL A 396 -49.67 -15.12 -24.85
CA VAL A 396 -48.72 -16.24 -24.91
C VAL A 396 -47.57 -15.86 -25.84
N ARG A 397 -46.33 -16.08 -25.37
CA ARG A 397 -45.09 -15.75 -26.09
C ARG A 397 -44.27 -17.00 -26.38
N TRP A 398 -43.54 -17.02 -27.49
CA TRP A 398 -42.62 -18.11 -27.84
C TRP A 398 -41.52 -17.65 -28.80
N VAL A 399 -40.45 -18.44 -28.86
CA VAL A 399 -39.43 -18.41 -29.90
C VAL A 399 -39.71 -19.55 -30.87
N GLU A 400 -39.93 -19.25 -32.15
CA GLU A 400 -40.25 -20.20 -33.23
C GLU A 400 -39.01 -20.48 -34.08
N PHE A 401 -38.69 -21.77 -34.26
CA PHE A 401 -37.59 -22.24 -35.10
C PHE A 401 -38.18 -22.88 -36.36
N ASP A 402 -37.65 -22.55 -37.54
CA ASP A 402 -38.26 -22.92 -38.82
C ASP A 402 -38.11 -24.43 -39.18
N GLY A 403 -37.05 -25.07 -38.66
CA GLY A 403 -36.72 -26.48 -38.94
C GLY A 403 -35.83 -26.72 -40.18
N THR A 404 -35.24 -25.68 -40.74
CA THR A 404 -34.29 -25.70 -41.88
C THR A 404 -32.86 -25.44 -41.43
N ASP A 405 -32.59 -24.30 -40.77
CA ASP A 405 -31.25 -23.92 -40.29
C ASP A 405 -31.19 -23.06 -39.00
N ASP A 406 -32.33 -22.69 -38.41
CA ASP A 406 -32.40 -22.00 -37.11
C ASP A 406 -31.85 -22.84 -35.94
N MET A 407 -30.98 -22.25 -35.12
CA MET A 407 -30.67 -22.73 -33.76
C MET A 407 -30.14 -21.63 -32.83
N LEU A 408 -30.35 -21.80 -31.53
CA LEU A 408 -29.70 -21.02 -30.47
C LEU A 408 -28.78 -21.95 -29.68
N ARG A 409 -27.54 -21.55 -29.47
CA ARG A 409 -26.47 -22.44 -28.99
C ARG A 409 -25.50 -21.75 -28.03
N ARG A 410 -24.74 -22.57 -27.32
CA ARG A 410 -23.54 -22.15 -26.57
C ARG A 410 -22.31 -22.90 -27.08
N LEU A 411 -21.13 -22.30 -26.94
CA LEU A 411 -19.83 -22.96 -27.17
C LEU A 411 -19.32 -23.66 -25.90
N ASP A 412 -20.25 -24.16 -25.10
CA ASP A 412 -20.05 -24.86 -23.83
C ASP A 412 -21.24 -25.82 -23.58
N ALA A 413 -21.14 -26.70 -22.60
CA ALA A 413 -22.13 -27.75 -22.32
C ALA A 413 -22.65 -27.72 -20.87
N LEU A 414 -23.92 -28.07 -20.68
CA LEU A 414 -24.51 -28.36 -19.37
C LEU A 414 -24.02 -29.70 -18.81
N ASN A 415 -23.48 -30.56 -19.68
CA ASN A 415 -22.92 -31.87 -19.36
C ASN A 415 -23.95 -32.78 -18.68
N LEU A 416 -25.21 -32.79 -19.17
CA LEU A 416 -26.33 -33.46 -18.50
C LEU A 416 -26.09 -34.97 -18.33
N TYR A 417 -25.49 -35.64 -19.32
CA TYR A 417 -25.07 -37.04 -19.18
C TYR A 417 -23.78 -37.20 -18.35
N ASP A 418 -22.81 -36.31 -18.53
CA ASP A 418 -21.47 -36.42 -17.92
C ASP A 418 -21.44 -35.99 -16.44
N GLY A 419 -22.52 -35.37 -15.93
CA GLY A 419 -22.72 -35.00 -14.52
C GLY A 419 -23.51 -36.01 -13.65
N GLY A 420 -23.97 -37.13 -14.22
CA GLY A 420 -24.70 -38.17 -13.48
C GLY A 420 -26.21 -38.21 -13.76
N PRO A 421 -27.10 -38.17 -12.75
CA PRO A 421 -28.53 -38.02 -13.00
C PRO A 421 -28.84 -36.59 -13.46
N PHE A 422 -29.98 -36.38 -14.14
CA PHE A 422 -30.38 -35.04 -14.60
C PHE A 422 -31.89 -34.92 -14.78
N THR A 423 -32.35 -33.67 -14.87
CA THR A 423 -33.69 -33.31 -15.34
C THR A 423 -33.59 -32.23 -16.40
N PHE A 424 -34.45 -32.26 -17.42
CA PHE A 424 -34.77 -31.07 -18.20
C PHE A 424 -36.28 -30.93 -18.34
N ALA A 425 -36.73 -29.70 -18.59
CA ALA A 425 -38.10 -29.37 -18.92
C ALA A 425 -38.13 -28.48 -20.16
N VAL A 426 -39.14 -28.65 -21.01
CA VAL A 426 -39.41 -27.77 -22.15
C VAL A 426 -40.90 -27.59 -22.35
N ALA A 427 -41.33 -26.33 -22.43
CA ALA A 427 -42.66 -25.94 -22.84
C ALA A 427 -42.62 -25.63 -24.33
N GLY A 428 -43.25 -26.44 -25.18
CA GLY A 428 -43.18 -26.23 -26.61
C GLY A 428 -44.28 -26.88 -27.44
N ARG A 429 -44.30 -26.50 -28.72
CA ARG A 429 -45.16 -27.08 -29.77
C ARG A 429 -44.28 -27.53 -30.91
N PHE A 430 -44.18 -28.84 -31.10
CA PHE A 430 -43.25 -29.43 -32.08
C PHE A 430 -44.03 -30.15 -33.18
N ASN A 431 -43.68 -29.89 -34.43
CA ASN A 431 -44.26 -30.57 -35.61
C ASN A 431 -43.16 -31.22 -36.48
N PRO A 432 -42.33 -32.11 -35.91
CA PRO A 432 -41.18 -32.68 -36.58
C PRO A 432 -41.54 -33.64 -37.73
N THR A 433 -40.56 -33.86 -38.61
CA THR A 433 -40.42 -35.13 -39.34
C THR A 433 -39.52 -36.09 -38.54
N ILE A 434 -39.30 -37.33 -38.99
CA ILE A 434 -38.40 -38.25 -38.27
C ILE A 434 -36.99 -37.63 -38.09
N ASN A 435 -36.34 -37.99 -36.98
CA ASN A 435 -34.98 -37.56 -36.63
C ASN A 435 -34.79 -36.03 -36.53
N ARG A 436 -35.67 -35.33 -35.79
CA ARG A 436 -35.50 -33.90 -35.43
C ARG A 436 -35.25 -33.69 -33.95
N THR A 437 -34.57 -32.61 -33.61
CA THR A 437 -33.89 -32.47 -32.31
C THR A 437 -34.32 -31.21 -31.55
N ILE A 438 -35.02 -31.39 -30.43
CA ILE A 438 -35.49 -30.29 -29.57
C ILE A 438 -34.30 -29.58 -28.93
N PHE A 439 -33.38 -30.37 -28.37
CA PHE A 439 -32.07 -29.88 -27.96
C PHE A 439 -31.02 -31.00 -28.03
N SER A 440 -29.75 -30.60 -28.01
CA SER A 440 -28.62 -31.51 -27.97
C SER A 440 -27.43 -30.94 -27.21
N GLU A 441 -26.53 -31.86 -26.85
CA GLU A 441 -25.16 -31.56 -26.47
C GLU A 441 -24.19 -32.32 -27.40
N GLY A 442 -22.99 -31.80 -27.56
CA GLY A 442 -22.03 -32.31 -28.54
C GLY A 442 -20.59 -31.91 -28.27
N ASN A 443 -19.71 -32.24 -29.21
CA ASN A 443 -18.29 -31.88 -29.18
C ASN A 443 -17.89 -31.20 -30.50
N SER A 444 -16.93 -30.29 -30.44
CA SER A 444 -16.42 -29.50 -31.57
C SER A 444 -15.55 -30.28 -32.55
N VAL A 445 -14.77 -31.25 -32.07
CA VAL A 445 -13.74 -31.98 -32.82
C VAL A 445 -14.28 -33.29 -33.39
N THR A 446 -15.10 -34.00 -32.62
CA THR A 446 -15.64 -35.32 -32.98
C THR A 446 -17.15 -35.28 -33.22
N SER A 447 -17.61 -36.05 -34.20
CA SER A 447 -19.03 -36.31 -34.46
C SER A 447 -19.50 -37.68 -33.96
N GLN A 448 -18.66 -38.47 -33.29
CA GLN A 448 -18.97 -39.86 -32.94
C GLN A 448 -19.97 -39.96 -31.78
N GLN A 449 -19.73 -39.23 -30.68
CA GLN A 449 -20.67 -39.10 -29.58
C GLN A 449 -21.97 -38.40 -29.98
N ILE A 450 -23.05 -38.74 -29.29
CA ILE A 450 -24.39 -38.22 -29.51
C ILE A 450 -25.04 -38.04 -28.13
N PHE A 451 -25.61 -36.89 -27.84
CA PHE A 451 -26.60 -36.70 -26.77
C PHE A 451 -27.67 -35.74 -27.28
N ARG A 452 -28.90 -36.24 -27.41
CA ARG A 452 -30.03 -35.43 -27.90
C ARG A 452 -31.39 -35.99 -27.50
N PHE A 453 -32.39 -35.11 -27.55
CA PHE A 453 -33.81 -35.45 -27.41
C PHE A 453 -34.64 -34.84 -28.54
N GLY A 454 -35.72 -35.52 -28.93
CA GLY A 454 -36.63 -35.08 -29.99
C GLY A 454 -37.38 -36.22 -30.63
N ALA A 455 -37.64 -36.15 -31.94
CA ALA A 455 -38.38 -37.18 -32.67
C ALA A 455 -37.56 -38.48 -32.79
N SER A 456 -38.17 -39.62 -32.45
CA SER A 456 -37.55 -40.94 -32.55
C SER A 456 -37.42 -41.42 -34.00
N SER A 457 -36.58 -42.44 -34.23
CA SER A 457 -36.43 -43.05 -35.57
C SER A 457 -37.67 -43.81 -36.04
N GLU A 458 -38.51 -44.28 -35.11
CA GLU A 458 -39.68 -45.13 -35.41
C GLU A 458 -40.96 -44.32 -35.70
N GLY A 459 -40.96 -43.01 -35.45
CA GLY A 459 -42.11 -42.17 -35.75
C GLY A 459 -41.91 -40.72 -35.34
N ALA A 460 -42.20 -39.81 -36.25
CA ALA A 460 -41.96 -38.38 -36.08
C ALA A 460 -42.61 -37.80 -34.81
N THR A 461 -43.84 -38.23 -34.51
CA THR A 461 -44.60 -37.75 -33.35
C THR A 461 -44.18 -38.37 -32.01
N ASN A 462 -43.22 -39.30 -31.99
CA ASN A 462 -42.76 -39.96 -30.78
C ASN A 462 -41.55 -39.22 -30.20
N LEU A 463 -41.64 -38.81 -28.93
CA LEU A 463 -40.48 -38.33 -28.18
C LEU A 463 -39.52 -39.50 -27.91
N GLY A 464 -38.26 -39.34 -28.27
CA GLY A 464 -37.17 -40.25 -27.96
C GLY A 464 -35.91 -39.50 -27.52
N GLY A 465 -34.93 -40.25 -27.05
CA GLY A 465 -33.56 -39.77 -26.85
C GLY A 465 -32.58 -40.65 -27.62
N GLN A 466 -31.40 -40.12 -27.95
CA GLN A 466 -30.31 -40.89 -28.53
C GLN A 466 -29.02 -40.53 -27.84
N TRP A 467 -28.39 -41.51 -27.18
CA TRP A 467 -27.15 -41.32 -26.44
C TRP A 467 -26.10 -42.34 -26.91
N ARG A 468 -24.91 -41.88 -27.31
CA ARG A 468 -23.80 -42.72 -27.81
C ARG A 468 -22.46 -42.12 -27.41
N LEU A 469 -21.50 -42.97 -27.03
CA LEU A 469 -20.18 -42.55 -26.57
C LEU A 469 -19.25 -42.07 -27.71
N PRO A 470 -18.11 -41.42 -27.39
CA PRO A 470 -17.12 -40.97 -28.38
C PRO A 470 -16.44 -42.07 -29.21
N ASP A 471 -16.61 -43.34 -28.83
CA ASP A 471 -16.15 -44.51 -29.60
C ASP A 471 -17.00 -44.79 -30.87
N GLY A 472 -18.14 -44.09 -31.02
CA GLY A 472 -19.06 -44.24 -32.15
C GLY A 472 -19.84 -45.55 -32.19
N ALA A 473 -19.63 -46.46 -31.25
CA ALA A 473 -20.17 -47.82 -31.22
C ALA A 473 -21.05 -48.10 -30.00
N THR A 474 -20.68 -47.59 -28.82
CA THR A 474 -21.39 -47.85 -27.56
C THR A 474 -22.61 -46.95 -27.45
N VAL A 475 -23.78 -47.51 -27.77
CA VAL A 475 -25.09 -46.86 -27.62
C VAL A 475 -25.59 -47.06 -26.20
N ILE A 476 -25.76 -45.96 -25.47
CA ILE A 476 -26.31 -45.94 -24.11
C ILE A 476 -27.84 -45.93 -24.15
N LEU A 477 -28.43 -45.17 -25.08
CA LEU A 477 -29.87 -45.08 -25.32
C LEU A 477 -30.15 -45.09 -26.83
N GLY A 478 -30.95 -46.07 -27.27
CA GLY A 478 -31.30 -46.27 -28.67
C GLY A 478 -32.35 -45.27 -29.17
N HIS A 479 -32.08 -44.62 -30.32
CA HIS A 479 -32.97 -43.63 -30.93
C HIS A 479 -34.34 -44.19 -31.36
N ASN A 480 -34.43 -45.52 -31.49
CA ASN A 480 -35.65 -46.25 -31.79
C ASN A 480 -36.58 -46.43 -30.56
N LEU A 481 -36.16 -46.00 -29.37
CA LEU A 481 -36.95 -46.13 -28.14
C LEU A 481 -37.76 -44.86 -27.87
N ALA A 482 -39.07 -44.92 -28.09
CA ALA A 482 -39.99 -43.86 -27.68
C ALA A 482 -40.08 -43.78 -26.14
N LEU A 483 -39.82 -42.61 -25.58
CA LEU A 483 -40.08 -42.23 -24.20
C LEU A 483 -41.57 -41.90 -24.00
N ALA A 484 -42.19 -41.24 -24.99
CA ALA A 484 -43.63 -41.02 -25.08
C ALA A 484 -44.07 -41.02 -26.54
N SER A 485 -45.24 -41.59 -26.84
CA SER A 485 -45.70 -41.81 -28.22
C SER A 485 -46.78 -40.82 -28.63
N GLY A 486 -46.71 -40.28 -29.84
CA GLY A 486 -47.74 -39.40 -30.39
C GLY A 486 -47.83 -38.00 -29.76
N VAL A 487 -46.77 -37.51 -29.11
CA VAL A 487 -46.73 -36.26 -28.33
C VAL A 487 -46.12 -35.07 -29.07
N LEU A 488 -45.22 -35.31 -30.03
CA LEU A 488 -44.65 -34.26 -30.90
C LEU A 488 -45.57 -34.06 -32.11
N ASN A 489 -46.80 -33.63 -31.87
CA ASN A 489 -47.95 -33.76 -32.78
C ASN A 489 -48.55 -32.42 -33.24
N ASN A 490 -47.78 -31.33 -33.16
CA ASN A 490 -48.22 -29.94 -33.38
C ASN A 490 -49.23 -29.38 -32.34
N SER A 491 -49.36 -30.02 -31.18
CA SER A 491 -50.02 -29.44 -29.99
C SER A 491 -48.98 -28.85 -29.04
N ASP A 492 -49.39 -27.87 -28.22
CA ASP A 492 -48.61 -27.40 -27.08
C ASP A 492 -48.53 -28.52 -26.02
N THR A 493 -47.33 -28.80 -25.52
CA THR A 493 -47.14 -29.74 -24.42
C THR A 493 -45.94 -29.34 -23.55
N VAL A 494 -45.97 -29.74 -22.28
CA VAL A 494 -44.85 -29.62 -21.35
C VAL A 494 -44.19 -30.98 -21.23
N LEU A 495 -42.95 -31.08 -21.70
CA LEU A 495 -42.13 -32.27 -21.55
C LEU A 495 -41.18 -32.07 -20.38
N VAL A 496 -41.30 -32.89 -19.33
CA VAL A 496 -40.29 -32.97 -18.25
C VAL A 496 -39.65 -34.35 -18.34
N VAL A 497 -38.33 -34.42 -18.45
CA VAL A 497 -37.60 -35.69 -18.63
C VAL A 497 -36.53 -35.81 -17.56
N THR A 498 -36.60 -36.90 -16.79
CA THR A 498 -35.65 -37.25 -15.74
C THR A 498 -34.81 -38.46 -16.14
N ALA A 499 -33.51 -38.42 -15.87
CA ALA A 499 -32.63 -39.59 -15.92
C ALA A 499 -32.03 -39.84 -14.53
N ASN A 500 -32.23 -41.05 -13.98
CA ASN A 500 -31.90 -41.35 -12.58
C ASN A 500 -30.64 -42.24 -12.39
N GLY A 501 -29.77 -42.31 -13.39
CA GLY A 501 -28.62 -43.22 -13.40
C GLY A 501 -28.92 -44.66 -13.85
N THR A 502 -30.19 -45.04 -14.07
CA THR A 502 -30.56 -46.36 -14.62
C THR A 502 -31.72 -46.32 -15.61
N HIS A 503 -32.60 -45.33 -15.50
CA HIS A 503 -33.78 -45.16 -16.33
C HIS A 503 -33.93 -43.69 -16.74
N VAL A 504 -34.24 -43.46 -18.00
CA VAL A 504 -34.75 -42.18 -18.50
C VAL A 504 -36.26 -42.28 -18.62
N THR A 505 -36.97 -41.26 -18.12
CA THR A 505 -38.44 -41.22 -18.06
C THR A 505 -38.91 -39.84 -18.48
N ALA A 506 -39.81 -39.80 -19.47
CA ALA A 506 -40.54 -38.57 -19.81
C ALA A 506 -41.87 -38.50 -19.05
N TYR A 507 -42.26 -37.28 -18.69
CA TYR A 507 -43.58 -36.87 -18.25
C TYR A 507 -44.08 -35.84 -19.26
N VAL A 508 -45.32 -35.97 -19.69
CA VAL A 508 -45.93 -35.18 -20.76
C VAL A 508 -47.21 -34.59 -20.22
N ASP A 509 -47.24 -33.27 -20.01
CA ASP A 509 -48.27 -32.57 -19.26
C ASP A 509 -48.52 -33.27 -17.89
N GLY A 510 -47.42 -33.61 -17.20
CA GLY A 510 -47.41 -34.34 -15.93
C GLY A 510 -47.64 -35.86 -16.02
N VAL A 511 -48.23 -36.36 -17.11
CA VAL A 511 -48.53 -37.79 -17.31
C VAL A 511 -47.26 -38.57 -17.64
N ILE A 512 -46.95 -39.63 -16.87
CA ILE A 512 -45.77 -40.46 -17.09
C ILE A 512 -45.85 -41.23 -18.43
N GLY A 513 -44.76 -41.18 -19.19
CA GLY A 513 -44.56 -41.97 -20.41
C GLY A 513 -44.07 -43.39 -20.13
N THR A 514 -43.27 -43.95 -21.05
CA THR A 514 -42.60 -45.25 -20.88
C THR A 514 -41.15 -45.05 -20.40
N PRO A 515 -40.80 -45.42 -19.15
CA PRO A 515 -39.41 -45.47 -18.71
C PRO A 515 -38.58 -46.38 -19.60
N ARG A 516 -37.37 -45.96 -19.97
CA ARG A 516 -36.39 -46.75 -20.71
C ARG A 516 -35.14 -46.94 -19.87
N ALA A 517 -34.78 -48.19 -19.63
CA ALA A 517 -33.54 -48.53 -18.96
C ALA A 517 -32.34 -48.17 -19.85
N TYR A 518 -31.25 -47.72 -19.21
CA TYR A 518 -29.95 -47.49 -19.82
C TYR A 518 -28.85 -47.89 -18.83
N THR A 519 -27.64 -48.15 -19.34
CA THR A 519 -26.47 -48.45 -18.50
C THR A 519 -25.45 -47.32 -18.64
N PRO A 520 -25.24 -46.48 -17.60
CA PRO A 520 -24.19 -45.47 -17.63
C PRO A 520 -22.82 -46.10 -17.89
N SER A 521 -22.06 -45.53 -18.82
CA SER A 521 -20.64 -45.84 -19.00
C SER A 521 -19.93 -44.71 -19.74
N GLY A 522 -18.61 -44.60 -19.52
CA GLY A 522 -17.76 -43.60 -20.16
C GLY A 522 -18.13 -42.15 -19.83
N THR A 523 -17.60 -41.24 -20.66
CA THR A 523 -17.82 -39.80 -20.63
C THR A 523 -17.93 -39.34 -22.08
N MET A 524 -18.79 -38.37 -22.39
CA MET A 524 -19.03 -37.87 -23.74
C MET A 524 -18.14 -36.67 -24.10
N GLY A 525 -17.66 -35.92 -23.11
CA GLY A 525 -16.69 -34.84 -23.27
C GLY A 525 -17.24 -33.67 -24.07
N MET A 526 -18.38 -33.14 -23.63
CA MET A 526 -19.17 -32.18 -24.40
C MET A 526 -18.70 -30.73 -24.19
N ASN A 527 -18.82 -29.90 -25.22
CA ASN A 527 -18.34 -28.51 -25.25
C ASN A 527 -19.20 -27.60 -26.17
N ARG A 528 -20.48 -27.95 -26.27
CA ARG A 528 -21.52 -27.21 -27.01
C ARG A 528 -22.89 -27.78 -26.70
N PHE A 529 -23.84 -26.86 -26.59
CA PHE A 529 -25.27 -27.11 -26.40
C PHE A 529 -26.04 -26.36 -27.50
N ALA A 530 -27.19 -26.89 -27.93
CA ALA A 530 -28.11 -26.17 -28.82
C ALA A 530 -29.57 -26.52 -28.56
N LEU A 531 -30.44 -25.51 -28.54
CA LEU A 531 -31.88 -25.62 -28.78
C LEU A 531 -32.14 -25.59 -30.30
N GLY A 532 -33.18 -26.30 -30.75
CA GLY A 532 -33.63 -26.27 -32.14
C GLY A 532 -32.83 -27.15 -33.11
N ALA A 533 -31.66 -27.69 -32.73
CA ALA A 533 -30.84 -28.52 -33.63
C ALA A 533 -30.01 -29.59 -32.91
N PHE A 534 -29.48 -30.54 -33.69
CA PHE A 534 -28.40 -31.42 -33.25
C PHE A 534 -27.04 -30.82 -33.61
N LEU A 535 -26.30 -30.31 -32.62
CA LEU A 535 -25.03 -29.60 -32.80
C LEU A 535 -23.83 -30.46 -32.34
N ARG A 536 -22.99 -30.88 -33.29
CA ARG A 536 -21.67 -31.48 -33.05
C ARG A 536 -20.58 -30.59 -33.67
N SER A 537 -19.65 -31.15 -34.44
CA SER A 537 -18.76 -30.40 -35.34
C SER A 537 -19.52 -29.51 -36.34
N SER A 538 -20.73 -29.92 -36.73
CA SER A 538 -21.71 -29.15 -37.50
C SER A 538 -23.10 -29.29 -36.89
N ALA A 539 -24.01 -28.38 -37.24
CA ALA A 539 -25.44 -28.49 -36.94
C ALA A 539 -26.19 -29.29 -38.01
N GLN A 540 -27.28 -29.95 -37.61
CA GLN A 540 -28.15 -30.78 -38.43
C GLN A 540 -29.48 -31.05 -37.68
N ASP A 541 -30.41 -31.78 -38.31
CA ASP A 541 -31.60 -32.33 -37.65
C ASP A 541 -32.49 -31.27 -36.95
N TYR A 542 -32.59 -30.10 -37.59
CA TYR A 542 -33.29 -28.90 -37.11
C TYR A 542 -34.79 -29.13 -36.84
N MET A 543 -35.27 -28.68 -35.69
CA MET A 543 -36.61 -28.92 -35.17
C MET A 543 -37.57 -27.76 -35.50
N PRO A 544 -38.57 -27.96 -36.37
CA PRO A 544 -39.64 -27.00 -36.55
C PRO A 544 -40.54 -26.94 -35.30
N GLY A 545 -40.65 -25.77 -34.68
CA GLY A 545 -41.57 -25.58 -33.56
C GLY A 545 -41.27 -24.42 -32.61
N ARG A 546 -42.12 -24.34 -31.59
CA ARG A 546 -42.22 -23.25 -30.62
C ARG A 546 -41.60 -23.64 -29.29
N TYR A 547 -40.86 -22.71 -28.70
CA TYR A 547 -40.28 -22.83 -27.36
C TYR A 547 -40.80 -21.66 -26.53
N HIS A 548 -41.63 -21.96 -25.53
CA HIS A 548 -42.10 -20.98 -24.54
C HIS A 548 -41.12 -20.89 -23.37
N ALA A 549 -40.56 -22.03 -22.96
CA ALA A 549 -39.49 -22.09 -21.97
C ALA A 549 -38.65 -23.38 -22.08
N PHE A 550 -37.41 -23.32 -21.61
CA PHE A 550 -36.54 -24.47 -21.38
C PHE A 550 -35.84 -24.31 -20.03
N ALA A 551 -35.75 -25.39 -19.25
CA ALA A 551 -34.99 -25.43 -18.00
C ALA A 551 -34.22 -26.76 -17.90
N ALA A 552 -33.05 -26.74 -17.27
CA ALA A 552 -32.26 -27.95 -17.07
C ALA A 552 -31.53 -27.95 -15.73
N TRP A 553 -31.50 -29.13 -15.11
CA TRP A 553 -30.87 -29.41 -13.82
C TRP A 553 -29.84 -30.56 -13.99
N PRO A 554 -28.56 -30.24 -14.26
CA PRO A 554 -27.47 -31.22 -14.20
C PRO A 554 -27.32 -31.79 -12.79
N GLY A 555 -26.93 -33.06 -12.66
CA GLY A 555 -26.71 -33.70 -11.36
C GLY A 555 -27.97 -34.03 -10.54
N ARG A 556 -29.18 -33.65 -10.99
CA ARG A 556 -30.40 -33.67 -10.17
C ARG A 556 -31.62 -34.32 -10.83
N VAL A 557 -32.32 -35.19 -10.08
CA VAL A 557 -33.70 -35.62 -10.40
C VAL A 557 -34.68 -34.78 -9.59
N LEU A 558 -35.50 -33.95 -10.26
CA LEU A 558 -36.60 -33.24 -9.60
C LEU A 558 -37.64 -34.22 -9.03
N ASP A 559 -38.16 -33.95 -7.84
CA ASP A 559 -39.15 -34.82 -7.18
C ASP A 559 -40.57 -34.72 -7.79
N ALA A 560 -41.55 -35.43 -7.21
CA ALA A 560 -42.91 -35.44 -7.75
C ALA A 560 -43.67 -34.10 -7.61
N GLY A 561 -43.42 -33.34 -6.54
CA GLY A 561 -43.97 -32.00 -6.34
C GLY A 561 -43.25 -30.97 -7.20
N GLU A 562 -41.92 -31.05 -7.29
CA GLU A 562 -41.10 -30.18 -8.14
C GLU A 562 -41.45 -30.32 -9.63
N ARG A 563 -41.59 -31.56 -10.13
CA ARG A 563 -42.05 -31.78 -11.51
C ARG A 563 -43.48 -31.28 -11.74
N ALA A 564 -44.35 -31.31 -10.73
CA ALA A 564 -45.69 -30.75 -10.82
C ALA A 564 -45.68 -29.21 -10.85
N GLN A 565 -44.84 -28.57 -10.02
CA GLN A 565 -44.60 -27.11 -10.05
C GLN A 565 -44.11 -26.67 -11.43
N VAL A 566 -43.05 -27.31 -11.95
CA VAL A 566 -42.52 -27.03 -13.29
C VAL A 566 -43.59 -27.26 -14.35
N THR A 567 -44.33 -28.37 -14.31
CA THR A 567 -45.40 -28.67 -15.27
C THR A 567 -46.49 -27.61 -15.29
N SER A 568 -47.00 -27.22 -14.12
CA SER A 568 -48.10 -26.26 -14.01
C SER A 568 -47.66 -24.86 -14.47
N TYR A 569 -46.45 -24.43 -14.08
CA TYR A 569 -45.92 -23.14 -14.51
C TYR A 569 -45.58 -23.11 -16.01
N PHE A 570 -44.90 -24.12 -16.54
CA PHE A 570 -44.62 -24.23 -17.99
C PHE A 570 -45.90 -24.36 -18.82
N GLY A 571 -46.97 -24.94 -18.27
CA GLY A 571 -48.30 -24.93 -18.85
C GLY A 571 -48.90 -23.52 -18.91
N SER A 572 -48.72 -22.73 -17.85
CA SER A 572 -49.22 -21.34 -17.81
C SER A 572 -48.56 -20.44 -18.87
N LEU A 573 -47.27 -20.66 -19.19
CA LEU A 573 -46.58 -19.98 -20.29
C LEU A 573 -47.14 -20.33 -21.68
N GLN A 574 -47.84 -21.45 -21.81
CA GLN A 574 -48.60 -21.85 -23.01
C GLN A 574 -50.06 -21.37 -22.98
N GLY A 575 -50.46 -20.61 -21.96
CA GLY A 575 -51.87 -20.24 -21.72
C GLY A 575 -52.74 -21.40 -21.25
N ARG A 576 -52.14 -22.48 -20.74
CA ARG A 576 -52.82 -23.71 -20.31
C ARG A 576 -52.85 -23.81 -18.78
N SER A 577 -53.83 -24.54 -18.26
CA SER A 577 -53.85 -25.04 -16.89
C SER A 577 -53.78 -26.56 -16.95
N ILE A 578 -52.87 -27.15 -16.17
CA ILE A 578 -52.47 -28.56 -16.15
C ILE A 578 -52.39 -29.00 -14.69
#